data_AF-A0A1H3C553-F1
#
_entry.id   AF-A0A1H3C553-F1
#
_cell.length_a   1.000
_cell.length_b   1.000
_cell.length_c   1.000
_cell.angle_alpha   90.00
_cell.angle_beta   90.00
_cell.angle_gamma   90.00
#
_symmetry.space_group_name_H-M   'P 1'
#
loop_
_entity.id
_entity.type
_entity.pdbx_description
1 polymer ?
#
loop_
_entity_poly.entity_id
_entity_poly.type
_entity_poly.pdbx_seq_one_letter_code
_entity_poly.pdbx_strand_id
1 'polypeptide(L)'
;MTSQLMLCETCGGADASQPEAPRRGALFADQVERLARQQEEAGAAPLAIARTRCLMACQRHCTALLRGPGKIGYVLGDLAADEDAAEALLDYARKHQQSDTGQVPFRTWPAGIKGKFIARIPVFEQ
;
A
#
# COMPACT_ATOMS: atom_id res chain seq x y z
N MET A 1 -1.73 -15.60 9.36
CA MET A 1 -1.51 -15.63 7.89
C MET A 1 -0.89 -14.32 7.43
N THR A 2 0.23 -14.38 6.72
CA THR A 2 1.02 -13.20 6.30
C THR A 2 0.29 -12.39 5.23
N SER A 3 0.29 -11.06 5.37
CA SER A 3 -0.22 -10.16 4.34
C SER A 3 0.90 -9.69 3.44
N GLN A 4 0.58 -9.46 2.17
CA GLN A 4 1.47 -8.88 1.18
C GLN A 4 0.96 -7.52 0.76
N LEU A 5 1.84 -6.52 0.81
CA LEU A 5 1.62 -5.17 0.32
C LEU A 5 2.39 -5.00 -1.00
N MET A 6 1.66 -4.90 -2.11
CA MET A 6 2.24 -4.65 -3.43
C MET A 6 2.07 -3.19 -3.84
N LEU A 7 3.16 -2.53 -4.22
CA LEU A 7 3.20 -1.12 -4.57
C LEU A 7 3.37 -0.95 -6.09
N CYS A 8 2.53 -0.11 -6.71
CA CYS A 8 2.67 0.19 -8.14
C CYS A 8 3.76 1.21 -8.38
N GLU A 9 4.85 0.80 -9.03
CA GLU A 9 6.02 1.67 -9.25
C GLU A 9 5.89 2.61 -10.46
N THR A 10 4.92 2.40 -11.35
CA THR A 10 4.80 3.19 -12.59
C THR A 10 3.69 4.24 -12.61
N CYS A 11 2.84 4.29 -11.57
CA CYS A 11 1.73 5.24 -11.50
C CYS A 11 2.20 6.69 -11.23
N GLY A 12 1.32 7.67 -11.51
CA GLY A 12 1.56 9.08 -11.19
C GLY A 12 1.98 10.00 -12.34
N GLY A 13 1.74 9.58 -13.60
CA GLY A 13 2.07 10.38 -14.79
C GLY A 13 3.58 10.50 -15.03
N ALA A 14 4.01 10.64 -16.29
CA ALA A 14 5.34 11.15 -16.56
C ALA A 14 5.22 12.66 -16.64
N ASP A 15 6.12 13.39 -15.98
CA ASP A 15 6.31 14.79 -16.34
C ASP A 15 6.93 14.81 -17.73
N ALA A 16 6.21 15.35 -18.72
CA ALA A 16 6.69 15.41 -20.09
C ALA A 16 7.96 16.26 -20.24
N SER A 17 8.22 17.18 -19.31
CA SER A 17 9.45 17.97 -19.25
C SER A 17 10.62 17.21 -18.61
N GLN A 18 10.34 16.13 -17.88
CA GLN A 18 11.32 15.32 -17.17
C GLN A 18 11.03 13.81 -17.37
N PRO A 19 11.17 13.30 -18.60
CA PRO A 19 10.82 11.91 -18.93
C PRO A 19 11.64 10.86 -18.16
N GLU A 20 12.86 11.21 -17.76
CA GLU A 20 13.77 10.37 -16.97
C GLU A 20 13.54 10.47 -15.45
N ALA A 21 12.69 11.39 -14.99
CA ALA A 21 12.42 11.52 -13.56
C ALA A 21 11.67 10.27 -13.04
N PRO A 22 12.00 9.80 -11.82
CA PRO A 22 11.26 8.71 -11.20
C PRO A 22 9.77 9.01 -11.14
N ARG A 23 8.94 8.02 -11.46
CA ARG A 23 7.49 8.14 -11.34
C ARG A 23 7.12 8.35 -9.87
N ARG A 24 6.04 9.09 -9.60
CA ARG A 24 5.55 9.29 -8.22
C ARG A 24 5.29 7.96 -7.50
N GLY A 25 4.81 6.94 -8.21
CA GLY A 25 4.66 5.59 -7.68
C GLY A 25 5.98 4.95 -7.21
N ALA A 26 7.06 5.14 -7.96
CA ALA A 26 8.39 4.65 -7.58
C ALA A 26 8.92 5.39 -6.35
N LEU A 27 8.80 6.72 -6.31
CA LEU A 27 9.20 7.54 -5.16
C LEU A 27 8.45 7.11 -3.89
N PHE A 28 7.14 6.88 -4.00
CA PHE A 28 6.33 6.40 -2.88
C PHE A 28 6.70 4.97 -2.47
N ALA A 29 6.99 4.08 -3.42
CA ALA A 29 7.44 2.73 -3.12
C ALA A 29 8.77 2.72 -2.35
N ASP A 30 9.73 3.54 -2.78
CA ASP A 30 11.01 3.71 -2.06
C ASP A 30 10.79 4.21 -0.63
N GLN A 31 9.88 5.18 -0.43
CA GLN A 31 9.52 5.74 0.87
C GLN A 31 8.93 4.67 1.80
N VAL A 32 7.92 3.92 1.33
CA VAL A 32 7.26 2.86 2.09
C VAL A 32 8.26 1.77 2.49
N GLU A 33 9.13 1.34 1.57
CA GLU A 33 10.14 0.31 1.86
C GLU A 33 11.19 0.77 2.87
N ARG A 34 11.66 2.03 2.78
CA ARG A 34 12.58 2.59 3.78
C ARG A 34 11.95 2.65 5.16
N LEU A 35 10.74 3.20 5.25
CA LEU A 35 10.04 3.36 6.52
C LEU A 35 9.69 1.99 7.14
N ALA A 36 9.30 1.01 6.30
CA ALA A 36 9.04 -0.35 6.77
C ALA A 36 10.28 -0.97 7.43
N ARG A 37 11.45 -0.87 6.79
CA ARG A 37 12.72 -1.37 7.36
C ARG A 37 13.06 -0.69 8.69
N GLN A 38 12.95 0.63 8.76
CA GLN A 38 13.19 1.39 10.00
C GLN A 38 12.25 0.94 11.14
N GLN A 39 10.96 0.75 10.83
CA GLN A 39 9.99 0.28 11.81
C GLN A 39 10.27 -1.16 12.26
N GLU A 40 10.70 -2.04 11.34
CA GLU A 40 11.09 -3.42 11.66
C GLU A 40 12.34 -3.47 12.54
N GLU A 41 13.36 -2.65 12.26
CA GLU A 41 14.54 -2.47 13.11
C GLU A 41 14.16 -1.96 14.52
N ALA A 42 13.11 -1.13 14.60
CA ALA A 42 12.53 -0.67 15.87
C ALA A 42 11.58 -1.69 16.53
N GLY A 43 11.44 -2.90 15.99
CA GLY A 43 10.68 -4.00 16.58
C GLY A 43 9.24 -4.16 16.10
N ALA A 44 8.82 -3.42 15.06
CA ALA A 44 7.51 -3.63 14.46
C ALA A 44 7.43 -4.99 13.75
N ALA A 45 6.23 -5.58 13.69
CA ALA A 45 6.01 -6.83 12.97
C ALA A 45 6.37 -6.67 11.48
N PRO A 46 7.11 -7.63 10.88
CA PRO A 46 7.54 -7.53 9.50
C PRO A 46 6.38 -7.65 8.52
N LEU A 47 6.50 -6.95 7.39
CA LEU A 47 5.52 -6.99 6.31
C LEU A 47 6.17 -7.50 5.02
N ALA A 48 5.47 -8.38 4.29
CA ALA A 48 5.90 -8.77 2.96
C ALA A 48 5.57 -7.64 1.97
N ILE A 49 6.58 -6.83 1.60
CA ILE A 49 6.43 -5.72 0.66
C ILE A 49 7.05 -6.12 -0.69
N ALA A 50 6.34 -5.84 -1.77
CA ALA A 50 6.83 -6.06 -3.13
C ALA A 50 6.40 -4.93 -4.06
N ARG A 51 7.10 -4.76 -5.17
CA ARG A 51 6.68 -3.87 -6.26
C ARG A 51 5.92 -4.65 -7.32
N THR A 52 5.01 -3.97 -7.99
CA THR A 52 4.41 -4.41 -9.24
C THR A 52 4.47 -3.28 -10.25
N ARG A 53 4.53 -3.63 -11.53
CA ARG A 53 4.58 -2.65 -12.61
C ARG A 53 3.29 -1.85 -12.69
N CYS A 54 2.12 -2.48 -12.61
CA CYS A 54 0.85 -1.80 -12.87
C CYS A 54 -0.31 -2.42 -12.08
N LEU A 55 -1.19 -1.56 -11.56
CA LEU A 55 -2.49 -1.92 -10.97
C LEU A 55 -3.68 -1.33 -11.76
N MET A 56 -3.42 -0.77 -12.95
CA MET A 56 -4.38 -0.08 -13.83
C MET A 56 -5.21 1.02 -13.16
N ALA A 57 -4.72 1.58 -12.04
CA ALA A 57 -5.40 2.62 -11.27
C ALA A 57 -4.69 3.98 -11.37
N CYS A 58 -4.14 4.30 -12.55
CA CYS A 58 -3.27 5.47 -12.75
C CYS A 58 -3.91 6.82 -12.39
N GLN A 59 -5.24 6.93 -12.48
CA GLN A 59 -5.98 8.15 -12.11
C GLN A 59 -5.95 8.42 -10.60
N ARG A 60 -5.73 7.39 -9.78
CA ARG A 60 -5.68 7.46 -8.32
C ARG A 60 -4.30 7.09 -7.80
N HIS A 61 -3.28 7.79 -8.31
CA HIS A 61 -1.85 7.50 -8.16
C HIS A 61 -1.37 7.14 -6.74
N CYS A 62 -0.14 6.60 -6.67
CA CYS A 62 0.45 5.99 -5.48
C CYS A 62 -0.43 4.83 -5.01
N THR A 63 -0.63 3.86 -5.90
CA THR A 63 -1.58 2.76 -5.68
C THR A 63 -0.92 1.55 -5.03
N ALA A 64 -1.63 0.90 -4.13
CA ALA A 64 -1.17 -0.31 -3.46
C ALA A 64 -2.25 -1.41 -3.48
N LEU A 65 -1.83 -2.67 -3.58
CA LEU A 65 -2.68 -3.84 -3.36
C LEU A 65 -2.24 -4.51 -2.06
N LEU A 66 -3.14 -4.59 -1.10
CA LEU A 66 -2.97 -5.34 0.14
C LEU A 66 -3.80 -6.62 0.06
N ARG A 67 -3.16 -7.77 0.26
CA ARG A 67 -3.83 -9.08 0.16
C ARG A 67 -3.20 -10.10 1.09
N GLY A 68 -3.88 -11.21 1.33
CA GLY A 68 -3.33 -12.39 1.99
C GLY A 68 -4.19 -13.62 1.69
N PRO A 69 -3.65 -14.85 1.84
CA PRO A 69 -4.45 -16.06 1.71
C PRO A 69 -5.65 -16.03 2.67
N GLY A 70 -6.85 -16.38 2.18
CA GLY A 70 -8.08 -16.38 2.98
C GLY A 70 -8.58 -15.00 3.46
N LYS A 71 -7.98 -13.91 2.98
CA LYS A 71 -8.29 -12.54 3.42
C LYS A 71 -8.93 -11.70 2.32
N ILE A 72 -9.83 -10.81 2.72
CA ILE A 72 -10.33 -9.73 1.86
C ILE A 72 -9.13 -8.87 1.45
N GLY A 73 -8.97 -8.62 0.16
CA GLY A 73 -7.94 -7.71 -0.34
C GLY A 73 -8.45 -6.28 -0.52
N TYR A 74 -7.53 -5.33 -0.62
CA TYR A 74 -7.84 -3.93 -0.86
C TYR A 74 -6.89 -3.34 -1.89
N VAL A 75 -7.45 -2.64 -2.87
CA VAL A 75 -6.69 -1.71 -3.71
C VAL A 75 -6.87 -0.32 -3.14
N LEU A 76 -5.76 0.34 -2.83
CA LEU A 76 -5.71 1.71 -2.34
C LEU A 76 -5.08 2.63 -3.40
N GLY A 77 -5.40 3.92 -3.32
CA GLY A 77 -4.84 4.99 -4.15
C GLY A 77 -5.16 6.37 -3.60
N ASP A 78 -4.79 7.41 -4.35
CA ASP A 78 -4.74 8.80 -3.87
C ASP A 78 -3.87 8.98 -2.62
N LEU A 79 -2.87 8.12 -2.46
CA LEU A 79 -1.88 8.27 -1.41
C LEU A 79 -0.93 9.42 -1.82
N ALA A 80 -0.63 10.29 -0.87
CA ALA A 80 0.40 11.28 -1.07
C ALA A 80 1.76 10.57 -1.12
N ALA A 81 2.71 11.13 -1.89
CA ALA A 81 4.06 10.57 -1.99
C ALA A 81 4.93 11.12 -0.84
N ASP A 82 4.46 10.98 0.39
CA ASP A 82 5.07 11.52 1.61
C ASP A 82 5.15 10.46 2.72
N GLU A 83 5.80 10.83 3.83
CA GLU A 83 6.02 9.95 4.98
C GLU A 83 4.72 9.62 5.71
N ASP A 84 3.86 10.61 5.94
CA ASP A 84 2.57 10.42 6.64
C ASP A 84 1.67 9.40 5.94
N ALA A 85 1.58 9.46 4.61
CA ALA A 85 0.83 8.48 3.82
C ALA A 85 1.48 7.09 3.85
N ALA A 86 2.81 7.01 3.84
CA ALA A 86 3.54 5.75 3.95
C ALA A 86 3.33 5.11 5.33
N GLU A 87 3.41 5.90 6.41
CA GLU A 87 3.15 5.45 7.78
C GLU A 87 1.73 4.93 7.94
N ALA A 88 0.74 5.69 7.45
CA ALA A 88 -0.66 5.29 7.49
C ALA A 88 -0.91 3.98 6.71
N LEU A 89 -0.28 3.81 5.55
CA LEU A 89 -0.36 2.57 4.76
C LEU A 89 0.24 1.37 5.50
N LEU A 90 1.41 1.53 6.10
CA LEU A 90 2.09 0.48 6.87
C LEU A 90 1.30 0.10 8.12
N ASP A 91 0.74 1.06 8.86
CA ASP A 91 -0.12 0.75 10.02
C ASP A 91 -1.35 -0.06 9.56
N TYR A 92 -2.05 0.39 8.51
CA TYR A 92 -3.20 -0.36 7.99
C TYR A 92 -2.81 -1.77 7.51
N ALA A 93 -1.67 -1.93 6.83
CA ALA A 93 -1.16 -3.22 6.40
C ALA A 93 -0.88 -4.17 7.59
N ARG A 94 -0.35 -3.67 8.71
CA ARG A 94 -0.16 -4.48 9.92
C ARG A 94 -1.47 -4.85 10.59
N LYS A 95 -2.45 -3.94 10.66
CA LYS A 95 -3.80 -4.27 11.17
C LYS A 95 -4.47 -5.35 10.31
N HIS A 96 -4.31 -5.28 8.99
CA HIS A 96 -4.78 -6.31 8.07
C HIS A 96 -4.05 -7.65 8.28
N GLN A 97 -2.74 -7.62 8.55
CA GLN A 97 -1.96 -8.81 8.89
C GLN A 97 -2.47 -9.49 10.16
N GLN A 98 -2.85 -8.71 11.18
CA GLN A 98 -3.42 -9.20 12.44
C GLN A 98 -4.85 -9.74 12.31
N SER A 99 -5.63 -9.28 11.32
CA SER A 99 -7.01 -9.70 11.12
C SER A 99 -7.09 -11.05 10.40
N ASP A 100 -7.76 -12.06 10.96
CA ASP A 100 -7.89 -13.39 10.31
C ASP A 100 -8.57 -13.32 8.93
N THR A 101 -9.59 -12.47 8.78
CA THR A 101 -10.34 -12.27 7.52
C THR A 101 -9.80 -11.15 6.63
N GLY A 102 -8.77 -10.42 7.06
CA GLY A 102 -8.34 -9.16 6.43
C GLY A 102 -9.27 -7.97 6.64
N GLN A 103 -10.41 -8.12 7.32
CA GLN A 103 -11.31 -7.00 7.60
C GLN A 103 -10.85 -6.19 8.81
N VAL A 104 -10.32 -4.99 8.57
CA VAL A 104 -9.93 -4.06 9.63
C VAL A 104 -11.14 -3.22 10.09
N PRO A 105 -11.50 -3.18 11.38
CA PRO A 105 -12.61 -2.37 11.88
C PRO A 105 -12.43 -0.87 11.57
N PHE A 106 -13.46 -0.22 11.01
CA PHE A 106 -13.36 1.19 10.57
C PHE A 106 -12.84 2.17 11.65
N ARG A 107 -13.22 1.95 12.91
CA ARG A 107 -12.78 2.77 14.06
C ARG A 107 -11.27 2.78 14.29
N THR A 108 -10.54 1.76 13.80
CA THR A 108 -9.08 1.64 13.97
C THR A 108 -8.31 2.11 12.75
N TRP A 109 -8.99 2.62 11.72
CA TRP A 109 -8.32 3.06 10.49
C TRP A 109 -7.46 4.29 10.75
N PRO A 110 -6.19 4.29 10.30
CA PRO A 110 -5.34 5.47 10.30
C PRO A 110 -6.00 6.62 9.53
N ALA A 111 -5.81 7.85 10.00
CA ALA A 111 -6.41 9.02 9.36
C ALA A 111 -6.06 9.12 7.87
N GLY A 112 -4.78 8.88 7.52
CA GLY A 112 -4.27 8.92 6.14
C GLY A 112 -4.86 7.86 5.19
N ILE A 113 -5.54 6.83 5.71
CA ILE A 113 -6.12 5.74 4.90
C ILE A 113 -7.62 5.95 4.62
N LYS A 114 -8.30 6.79 5.38
CA LYS A 114 -9.73 7.06 5.18
C LYS A 114 -9.95 7.71 3.81
N GLY A 115 -10.87 7.14 3.03
CA GLY A 115 -11.18 7.59 1.66
C GLY A 115 -10.20 7.10 0.57
N LYS A 116 -9.16 6.34 0.92
CA LYS A 116 -8.11 5.90 -0.03
C LYS A 116 -8.39 4.58 -0.74
N PHE A 117 -9.59 3.99 -0.55
CA PHE A 117 -9.94 2.70 -1.13
C PHE A 117 -10.49 2.86 -2.55
N ILE A 118 -9.94 2.09 -3.49
CA ILE A 118 -10.41 1.97 -4.88
C ILE A 118 -11.34 0.77 -5.02
N ALA A 119 -10.91 -0.38 -4.51
CA ALA A 119 -11.67 -1.61 -4.62
C ALA A 119 -11.46 -2.49 -3.38
N ARG A 120 -12.51 -3.24 -3.03
CA ARG A 120 -12.42 -4.39 -2.13
C ARG A 120 -12.38 -5.64 -2.99
N ILE A 121 -11.35 -6.45 -2.78
CA ILE A 121 -11.16 -7.72 -3.48
C ILE A 121 -11.76 -8.82 -2.60
N PRO A 122 -12.75 -9.59 -3.09
CA PRO A 122 -13.32 -10.68 -2.32
C PRO A 122 -12.26 -11.74 -2.00
N VAL A 123 -12.54 -12.55 -0.98
CA VAL A 123 -11.72 -13.73 -0.71
C VAL A 123 -11.86 -14.65 -1.90
N PHE A 124 -10.76 -15.00 -2.55
CA PHE A 124 -10.74 -16.07 -3.53
C PHE A 124 -10.59 -17.39 -2.76
N GLU A 125 -11.49 -18.34 -3.01
CA GLU A 125 -11.28 -19.73 -2.61
C GLU A 125 -10.00 -20.25 -3.28
N GLN A 126 -9.21 -21.02 -2.55
CA GLN A 126 -8.07 -21.78 -3.09
C GLN A 126 -8.52 -23.18 -3.41
#